data_AF-A0A6N8DRB9-F1
#
_entry.id   AF-A0A6N8DRB9-F1
#
_cell.length_a   1.000
_cell.length_b   1.000
_cell.length_c   1.000
_cell.angle_alpha   90.00
_cell.angle_beta   90.00
_cell.angle_gamma   90.00
#
_symmetry.space_group_name_H-M   'P 1'
#
loop_
_entity.id
_entity.type
_entity.pdbx_description
1 polymer ?
#
loop_
_entity_poly.entity_id
_entity_poly.type
_entity_poly.pdbx_seq_one_letter_code
_entity_poly.pdbx_strand_id
1 'polypeptide(L)'
;MMRRPASLLVLMALALCGAASAQDSAQGYAGKLKAYDPQAVEAAQAYAKTLDLRALVTKSAPFAAQQVNQRLRAANPGLGEDQASAFVDHFVEKMLTQDVDAIERASVLTLLETMDKDELEALRAFQQTPMGAKVVRKMPLLVARLNENMRLMNDFVIPRALAAARDEMLKAGVEVKI
;
A
#
# COMPACT_ATOMS: atom_id res chain seq x y z
N MET A 1 -33.64 6.44 -1.80
CA MET A 1 -32.31 6.16 -2.40
C MET A 1 -31.23 6.49 -1.37
N MET A 2 -30.67 5.48 -0.71
CA MET A 2 -29.60 5.65 0.28
C MET A 2 -28.24 5.62 -0.42
N ARG A 3 -27.50 6.73 -0.39
CA ARG A 3 -26.11 6.80 -0.85
C ARG A 3 -25.22 6.10 0.19
N ARG A 4 -24.52 5.04 -0.22
CA ARG A 4 -23.56 4.29 0.62
C ARG A 4 -22.28 5.12 0.81
N PRO A 5 -21.79 5.35 2.03
CA PRO A 5 -20.45 5.89 2.24
C PRO A 5 -19.44 4.73 2.21
N ALA A 6 -18.81 4.50 1.05
CA ALA A 6 -17.83 3.41 0.87
C ALA A 6 -16.41 3.88 0.48
N SER A 7 -16.14 5.19 0.49
CA SER A 7 -14.99 5.73 -0.28
C SER A 7 -13.72 6.05 0.53
N LEU A 8 -13.53 5.52 1.75
CA LEU A 8 -12.31 5.79 2.54
C LEU A 8 -11.46 4.56 2.90
N LEU A 9 -11.86 3.36 2.48
CA LEU A 9 -11.20 2.11 2.88
C LEU A 9 -10.43 1.41 1.75
N VAL A 10 -10.41 1.97 0.53
CA VAL A 10 -9.81 1.32 -0.65
C VAL A 10 -8.28 1.45 -0.70
N LEU A 11 -7.68 2.44 -0.03
CA LEU A 11 -6.22 2.61 -0.02
C LEU A 11 -5.47 1.60 0.86
N MET A 12 -6.15 0.85 1.74
CA MET A 12 -5.53 -0.14 2.63
C MET A 12 -5.44 -1.55 2.05
N ALA A 13 -6.19 -1.88 0.99
CA ALA A 13 -6.21 -3.22 0.42
C ALA A 13 -4.94 -3.56 -0.41
N LEU A 14 -4.10 -2.57 -0.73
CA LEU A 14 -2.92 -2.74 -1.58
C LEU A 14 -1.77 -3.51 -0.90
N ALA A 15 -1.78 -3.70 0.43
CA ALA A 15 -0.65 -4.29 1.15
C ALA A 15 -0.70 -5.82 1.28
N LEU A 16 -1.83 -6.50 1.03
CA LEU A 16 -2.01 -7.90 1.43
C LEU A 16 -2.35 -8.90 0.30
N CYS A 17 -2.63 -8.46 -0.94
CA CYS A 17 -3.03 -9.36 -2.02
C CYS A 17 -2.12 -9.38 -3.27
N GLY A 18 -0.96 -8.71 -3.26
CA GLY A 18 -0.24 -8.35 -4.49
C GLY A 18 0.79 -9.33 -5.08
N ALA A 19 1.12 -10.46 -4.45
CA ALA A 19 2.20 -11.32 -4.96
C ALA A 19 1.83 -12.15 -6.21
N ALA A 20 0.54 -12.23 -6.57
CA ALA A 20 0.07 -13.08 -7.67
C ALA A 20 -0.15 -12.35 -9.01
N SER A 21 -0.07 -11.01 -9.06
CA SER A 21 -0.50 -10.25 -10.24
C SER A 21 0.60 -9.40 -10.90
N ALA A 22 1.83 -9.44 -10.38
CA ALA A 22 2.93 -8.60 -10.89
C ALA A 22 3.50 -9.04 -12.26
N GLN A 23 3.02 -10.17 -12.79
CA GLN A 23 3.44 -10.72 -14.07
C GLN A 23 2.51 -10.35 -15.24
N ASP A 24 1.55 -9.45 -15.00
CA ASP A 24 0.76 -8.86 -16.08
C ASP A 24 1.62 -7.84 -16.82
N SER A 25 2.29 -8.33 -17.87
CA SER A 25 3.26 -7.61 -18.69
C SER A 25 2.77 -6.23 -19.16
N ALA A 26 3.70 -5.37 -19.59
CA ALA A 26 3.37 -4.09 -20.23
C ALA A 26 2.33 -4.21 -21.37
N GLN A 27 2.26 -5.39 -22.03
CA GLN A 27 1.25 -5.70 -23.05
C GLN A 27 -0.15 -5.86 -22.46
N GLY A 28 -0.29 -6.47 -21.27
CA GLY A 28 -1.56 -6.57 -20.55
C GLY A 28 -2.07 -5.18 -20.14
N TYR A 29 -1.19 -4.33 -19.62
CA TYR A 29 -1.56 -2.95 -19.23
C TYR A 29 -2.12 -2.14 -20.39
N ALA A 30 -1.40 -2.06 -21.52
CA ALA A 30 -1.87 -1.31 -22.68
C ALA A 30 -3.17 -1.89 -23.27
N GLY A 31 -3.36 -3.21 -23.22
CA GLY A 31 -4.60 -3.86 -23.60
C GLY A 31 -5.78 -3.45 -22.71
N LYS A 32 -5.58 -3.44 -21.39
CA LYS A 32 -6.62 -3.04 -20.42
C LYS A 32 -7.04 -1.59 -20.58
N LEU A 33 -6.11 -0.67 -20.85
CA LEU A 33 -6.44 0.75 -21.04
C LEU A 33 -7.40 1.01 -22.21
N LYS A 34 -7.45 0.13 -23.21
CA LYS A 34 -8.37 0.27 -24.36
C LYS A 34 -9.84 0.13 -23.98
N ALA A 35 -10.14 -0.48 -22.83
CA ALA A 35 -11.51 -0.63 -22.33
C ALA A 35 -12.06 0.66 -21.68
N TYR A 36 -11.21 1.66 -21.44
CA TYR A 36 -11.56 2.88 -20.72
C TYR A 36 -11.57 4.11 -21.64
N ASP A 37 -12.32 5.14 -21.23
CA ASP A 37 -12.33 6.43 -21.92
C ASP A 37 -10.92 7.08 -21.88
N PRO A 38 -10.38 7.59 -23.01
CA PRO A 38 -9.05 8.18 -23.05
C PRO A 38 -8.82 9.35 -22.08
N GLN A 39 -9.84 10.17 -21.82
CA GLN A 39 -9.76 11.29 -20.87
C GLN A 39 -9.71 10.79 -19.43
N ALA A 40 -10.48 9.74 -19.11
CA ALA A 40 -10.39 9.07 -17.81
C ALA A 40 -9.00 8.47 -17.58
N VAL A 41 -8.43 7.81 -18.60
CA VAL A 41 -7.06 7.27 -18.56
C VAL A 41 -6.04 8.38 -18.33
N GLU A 42 -6.14 9.49 -19.07
CA GLU A 42 -5.24 10.63 -18.92
C GLU A 42 -5.34 11.23 -17.51
N ALA A 43 -6.55 11.40 -16.98
CA ALA A 43 -6.77 11.94 -15.64
C ALA A 43 -6.20 11.02 -14.54
N ALA A 44 -6.44 9.71 -14.63
CA ALA A 44 -5.89 8.72 -13.71
C ALA A 44 -4.36 8.70 -13.73
N GLN A 45 -3.74 8.75 -14.92
CA GLN A 45 -2.28 8.83 -15.07
C GLN A 45 -1.71 10.12 -14.49
N ALA A 46 -2.36 11.26 -14.76
CA ALA A 46 -1.94 12.55 -14.21
C ALA A 46 -1.98 12.54 -12.68
N TYR A 47 -3.04 11.97 -12.09
CA TYR A 47 -3.17 11.85 -10.65
C TYR A 47 -2.12 10.90 -10.06
N ALA A 48 -1.94 9.70 -10.62
CA ALA A 48 -0.98 8.71 -10.14
C ALA A 48 0.45 9.27 -10.08
N LYS A 49 0.87 10.04 -11.09
CA LYS A 49 2.18 10.71 -11.12
C LYS A 49 2.39 11.69 -9.97
N THR A 50 1.33 12.27 -9.42
CA THR A 50 1.46 13.24 -8.33
C THR A 50 1.63 12.63 -6.96
N LEU A 51 1.34 11.34 -6.82
CA LEU A 51 1.57 10.59 -5.60
C LEU A 51 3.07 10.34 -5.36
N ASP A 52 3.92 10.53 -6.38
CA ASP A 52 5.36 10.28 -6.35
C ASP A 52 5.65 8.92 -5.69
N LEU A 53 5.04 7.88 -6.29
CA LEU A 53 5.10 6.52 -5.77
C LEU A 53 6.55 6.05 -5.63
N ARG A 54 7.45 6.50 -6.51
CA ARG A 54 8.88 6.27 -6.39
C ARG A 54 9.43 6.82 -5.07
N ALA A 55 9.21 8.10 -4.77
CA ALA A 55 9.67 8.67 -3.50
C ALA A 55 9.01 8.02 -2.28
N LEU A 56 7.74 7.61 -2.39
CA LEU A 56 7.05 6.88 -1.33
C LEU A 56 7.71 5.52 -1.07
N VAL A 57 7.95 4.73 -2.12
CA VAL A 57 8.62 3.44 -2.02
C VAL A 57 10.03 3.61 -1.46
N THR A 58 10.82 4.57 -1.96
CA THR A 58 12.16 4.89 -1.43
C THR A 58 12.13 5.23 0.06
N LYS A 59 11.18 6.06 0.52
CA LYS A 59 11.06 6.41 1.95
C LYS A 59 10.61 5.24 2.81
N SER A 60 9.82 4.32 2.24
CA SER A 60 9.35 3.12 2.93
C SER A 60 10.35 1.96 2.92
N ALA A 61 11.37 2.01 2.05
CA ALA A 61 12.32 0.93 1.84
C ALA A 61 13.01 0.44 3.13
N PRO A 62 13.44 1.30 4.09
CA PRO A 62 14.03 0.82 5.34
C PRO A 62 13.09 -0.05 6.18
N PHE A 63 11.79 0.28 6.19
CA PHE A 63 10.78 -0.51 6.92
C PHE A 63 10.55 -1.87 6.26
N ALA A 64 10.47 -1.89 4.92
CA ALA A 64 10.36 -3.14 4.16
C ALA A 64 11.62 -4.00 4.36
N ALA A 65 12.81 -3.40 4.30
CA ALA A 65 14.08 -4.05 4.54
C ALA A 65 14.13 -4.73 5.91
N GLN A 66 13.68 -4.05 6.97
CA GLN A 66 13.63 -4.63 8.32
C GLN A 66 12.70 -5.85 8.39
N GLN A 67 11.49 -5.77 7.82
CA GLN A 67 10.55 -6.89 7.81
C GLN A 67 11.07 -8.08 6.99
N VAL A 68 11.68 -7.81 5.82
CA VAL A 68 12.29 -8.84 4.99
C VAL A 68 13.45 -9.51 5.72
N ASN A 69 14.33 -8.75 6.37
CA ASN A 69 15.43 -9.30 7.16
C ASN A 69 14.91 -10.22 8.28
N GLN A 70 13.88 -9.80 9.03
CA GLN A 70 13.28 -10.63 10.07
C GLN A 70 12.74 -11.95 9.52
N ARG A 71 12.00 -11.91 8.41
CA ARG A 71 11.47 -13.12 7.75
C ARG A 71 12.59 -14.00 7.20
N LEU A 72 13.60 -13.40 6.59
CA LEU A 72 14.75 -14.10 6.04
C LEU A 72 15.51 -14.85 7.13
N ARG A 73 15.80 -14.19 8.27
CA ARG A 73 16.48 -14.81 9.42
C ARG A 73 15.63 -15.88 10.09
N ALA A 74 14.32 -15.67 10.21
CA ALA A 74 13.41 -16.68 10.76
C ALA A 74 13.36 -17.95 9.89
N ALA A 75 13.38 -17.80 8.57
CA ALA A 75 13.41 -18.91 7.63
C ALA A 75 14.82 -19.54 7.48
N ASN A 76 15.89 -18.79 7.78
CA ASN A 76 17.28 -19.21 7.61
C ASN A 76 18.12 -18.89 8.86
N PRO A 77 17.96 -19.64 9.98
CA PRO A 77 18.66 -19.33 11.23
C PRO A 77 20.20 -19.39 11.16
N GLY A 78 20.75 -20.09 10.17
CA GLY A 78 22.19 -20.21 9.93
C GLY A 78 22.76 -19.16 8.97
N LEU A 79 21.94 -18.23 8.46
CA LEU A 79 22.40 -17.20 7.53
C LEU A 79 23.25 -16.15 8.27
N GLY A 80 24.45 -15.86 7.76
CA GLY A 80 25.32 -14.84 8.33
C GLY A 80 24.73 -13.43 8.19
N GLU A 81 25.12 -12.51 9.07
CA GLU A 81 24.64 -11.13 9.05
C GLU A 81 24.94 -10.43 7.72
N ASP A 82 26.16 -10.56 7.21
CA ASP A 82 26.57 -9.96 5.94
C ASP A 82 25.76 -10.50 4.75
N GLN A 83 25.43 -11.80 4.77
CA GLN A 83 24.63 -12.43 3.73
C GLN A 83 23.17 -11.98 3.78
N ALA A 84 22.62 -11.84 4.99
CA ALA A 84 21.28 -11.32 5.19
C ALA A 84 21.18 -9.85 4.74
N SER A 85 22.19 -9.03 5.06
CA SER A 85 22.25 -7.63 4.62
C SER A 85 22.32 -7.53 3.10
N ALA A 86 23.24 -8.28 2.46
CA ALA A 86 23.41 -8.27 1.02
C ALA A 86 22.13 -8.70 0.28
N PHE A 87 21.40 -9.70 0.80
CA PHE A 87 20.11 -10.10 0.23
C PHE A 87 19.08 -8.97 0.32
N VAL A 88 18.98 -8.32 1.48
CA VAL A 88 18.03 -7.24 1.71
C VAL A 88 18.33 -6.04 0.81
N ASP A 89 19.59 -5.69 0.63
CA ASP A 89 20.01 -4.61 -0.28
C ASP A 89 19.60 -4.91 -1.72
N HIS A 90 19.87 -6.13 -2.21
CA HIS A 90 19.43 -6.57 -3.54
C HIS A 90 17.91 -6.61 -3.69
N PHE A 91 17.19 -7.01 -2.64
CA PHE A 91 15.73 -6.99 -2.64
C PHE A 91 15.20 -5.55 -2.78
N VAL A 92 15.72 -4.62 -2.00
CA VAL A 92 15.32 -3.20 -2.04
C VAL A 92 15.66 -2.58 -3.40
N GLU A 93 16.84 -2.86 -3.93
CA GLU A 93 17.25 -2.39 -5.25
C GLU A 93 16.30 -2.87 -6.34
N LYS A 94 15.96 -4.16 -6.36
CA LYS A 94 14.99 -4.71 -7.33
C LYS A 94 13.62 -4.07 -7.20
N MET A 95 13.10 -3.97 -5.98
CA MET A 95 11.81 -3.33 -5.71
C MET A 95 11.78 -1.88 -6.23
N LEU A 96 12.87 -1.11 -6.06
CA LEU A 96 12.95 0.28 -6.50
C LEU A 96 13.16 0.47 -8.00
N THR A 97 13.86 -0.46 -8.65
CA THR A 97 14.26 -0.32 -10.05
C THR A 97 13.29 -0.98 -11.02
N GLN A 98 12.68 -2.11 -10.65
CA GLN A 98 11.84 -2.91 -11.55
C GLN A 98 10.34 -2.78 -11.24
N ASP A 99 9.98 -2.67 -9.96
CA ASP A 99 8.58 -2.82 -9.56
C ASP A 99 7.83 -1.49 -9.40
N VAL A 100 8.53 -0.35 -9.28
CA VAL A 100 7.88 0.98 -9.15
C VAL A 100 6.97 1.29 -10.34
N ASP A 101 7.41 0.97 -11.56
CA ASP A 101 6.61 1.22 -12.76
C ASP A 101 5.39 0.28 -12.82
N ALA A 102 5.52 -0.95 -12.31
CA ALA A 102 4.41 -1.88 -12.19
C ALA A 102 3.39 -1.38 -11.15
N ILE A 103 3.86 -0.84 -10.03
CA ILE A 103 3.03 -0.23 -8.98
C ILE A 103 2.29 1.01 -9.51
N GLU A 104 2.96 1.86 -10.29
CA GLU A 104 2.32 3.02 -10.92
C GLU A 104 1.21 2.59 -11.89
N ARG A 105 1.48 1.61 -12.75
CA ARG A 105 0.47 1.05 -13.67
C ARG A 105 -0.70 0.42 -12.93
N ALA A 106 -0.44 -0.35 -11.88
CA ALA A 106 -1.48 -0.94 -11.04
C ALA A 106 -2.33 0.14 -10.35
N SER A 107 -1.71 1.24 -9.91
CA SER A 107 -2.41 2.39 -9.32
C SER A 107 -3.33 3.07 -10.34
N VAL A 108 -2.87 3.25 -11.58
CA VAL A 108 -3.72 3.80 -12.66
C VAL A 108 -4.92 2.90 -12.94
N LEU A 109 -4.72 1.59 -13.07
CA LEU A 109 -5.84 0.66 -13.26
C LEU A 109 -6.81 0.68 -12.09
N THR A 110 -6.30 0.71 -10.85
CA THR A 110 -7.13 0.78 -9.64
C THR A 110 -8.00 2.04 -9.65
N LEU A 111 -7.45 3.19 -10.04
CA LEU A 111 -8.21 4.44 -10.17
C LEU A 111 -9.33 4.31 -11.21
N LEU A 112 -9.03 3.73 -12.37
CA LEU A 112 -9.99 3.52 -13.46
C LEU A 112 -11.09 2.49 -13.12
N GLU A 113 -10.76 1.50 -12.29
CA GLU A 113 -11.70 0.48 -11.82
C GLU A 113 -12.60 0.98 -10.68
N THR A 114 -12.12 1.97 -9.91
CA THR A 114 -12.80 2.45 -8.71
C THR A 114 -13.62 3.71 -8.94
N MET A 115 -13.16 4.60 -9.81
CA MET A 115 -13.74 5.93 -10.04
C MET A 115 -14.26 6.01 -11.46
N ASP A 116 -15.41 6.66 -11.65
CA ASP A 116 -15.89 6.97 -12.98
C ASP A 116 -15.10 8.13 -13.62
N LYS A 117 -15.42 8.41 -14.89
CA LYS A 117 -14.74 9.47 -15.66
C LYS A 117 -14.89 10.84 -14.99
N ASP A 118 -16.10 11.20 -14.60
CA ASP A 118 -16.39 12.54 -14.07
C ASP A 118 -15.69 12.74 -12.72
N GLU A 119 -15.61 11.69 -11.90
CA GLU A 119 -14.87 11.67 -10.64
C GLU A 119 -13.35 11.85 -10.86
N LEU A 120 -12.77 11.17 -11.85
CA LEU A 120 -11.34 11.31 -12.18
C LEU A 120 -11.03 12.71 -12.75
N GLU A 121 -11.91 13.26 -13.59
CA GLU A 121 -11.78 14.62 -14.11
C GLU A 121 -11.89 15.66 -12.99
N ALA A 122 -12.85 15.50 -12.08
CA ALA A 122 -13.01 16.36 -10.91
C ALA A 122 -11.78 16.29 -9.99
N LEU A 123 -11.23 15.09 -9.77
CA LEU A 123 -10.01 14.90 -8.99
C LEU A 123 -8.81 15.61 -9.62
N ARG A 124 -8.65 15.48 -10.94
CA ARG A 124 -7.62 16.20 -11.71
C ARG A 124 -7.81 17.71 -11.62
N ALA A 125 -9.02 18.22 -11.79
CA ALA A 125 -9.32 19.64 -11.69
C ALA A 125 -9.02 20.18 -10.29
N PHE A 126 -9.40 19.45 -9.23
CA PHE A 126 -9.06 19.80 -7.86
C PHE A 126 -7.55 19.90 -7.66
N GLN A 127 -6.80 18.90 -8.13
CA GLN A 127 -5.34 18.86 -8.04
C GLN A 127 -4.66 20.06 -8.73
N GLN A 128 -5.25 20.59 -9.79
CA GLN A 128 -4.74 21.78 -10.49
C GLN A 128 -4.93 23.08 -9.69
N THR A 129 -5.81 23.08 -8.68
CA THR A 129 -5.93 24.24 -7.77
C THR A 129 -4.72 24.35 -6.84
N PRO A 130 -4.33 25.56 -6.39
CA PRO A 130 -3.24 25.72 -5.42
C PRO A 130 -3.45 24.97 -4.11
N MET A 131 -4.69 24.83 -3.66
CA MET A 131 -5.02 24.08 -2.45
C MET A 131 -4.99 22.57 -2.69
N GLY A 132 -5.59 22.10 -3.79
CA GLY A 132 -5.61 20.67 -4.09
C GLY A 132 -4.21 20.09 -4.30
N ALA A 133 -3.33 20.81 -5.00
CA ALA A 133 -1.92 20.41 -5.11
C ALA A 133 -1.24 20.27 -3.74
N LYS A 134 -1.52 21.17 -2.79
CA LYS A 134 -0.97 21.10 -1.41
C LYS A 134 -1.52 19.91 -0.63
N VAL A 135 -2.80 19.59 -0.81
CA VAL A 135 -3.44 18.43 -0.15
C VAL A 135 -2.88 17.13 -0.71
N VAL A 136 -2.86 16.97 -2.04
CA VAL A 136 -2.41 15.75 -2.71
C VAL A 136 -0.96 15.41 -2.36
N ARG A 137 -0.06 16.41 -2.30
CA ARG A 137 1.34 16.21 -1.87
C ARG A 137 1.49 15.69 -0.43
N LYS A 138 0.48 15.86 0.42
CA LYS A 138 0.47 15.35 1.81
C LYS A 138 -0.12 13.95 1.91
N MET A 139 -0.83 13.45 0.90
CA MET A 139 -1.45 12.13 0.94
C MET A 139 -0.45 10.99 1.17
N PRO A 140 0.73 10.95 0.52
CA PRO A 140 1.72 9.90 0.80
C PRO A 140 2.19 9.91 2.25
N LEU A 141 2.38 11.10 2.84
CA LEU A 141 2.76 11.24 4.24
C LEU A 141 1.65 10.75 5.18
N LEU A 142 0.39 11.06 4.86
CA LEU A 142 -0.76 10.58 5.63
C LEU A 142 -0.82 9.05 5.60
N VAL A 143 -0.66 8.43 4.42
CA VAL A 143 -0.60 6.96 4.28
C VAL A 143 0.55 6.36 5.08
N ALA A 144 1.74 6.96 5.03
CA ALA A 144 2.88 6.51 5.82
C ALA A 144 2.60 6.55 7.33
N ARG A 145 1.90 7.58 7.83
CA ARG A 145 1.47 7.67 9.23
C ARG A 145 0.40 6.65 9.59
N LEU A 146 -0.50 6.30 8.68
CA LEU A 146 -1.46 5.21 8.93
C LEU A 146 -0.76 3.86 9.15
N ASN A 147 0.30 3.58 8.40
CA ASN A 147 1.10 2.36 8.62
C ASN A 147 1.78 2.36 10.00
N GLU A 148 2.28 3.51 10.45
CA GLU A 148 2.83 3.66 11.80
C GLU A 148 1.75 3.44 12.87
N ASN A 149 0.53 3.95 12.67
CA ASN A 149 -0.59 3.70 13.57
C ASN A 149 -0.96 2.21 13.64
N MET A 150 -0.91 1.49 12.52
CA MET A 150 -1.13 0.03 12.52
C MET A 150 -0.06 -0.71 13.32
N ARG A 151 1.20 -0.25 13.27
CA ARG A 151 2.26 -0.78 14.14
C ARG A 151 1.94 -0.53 15.61
N LEU A 152 1.53 0.69 15.98
CA LEU A 152 1.10 0.98 17.35
C LEU A 152 -0.09 0.11 17.80
N MET A 153 -1.02 -0.19 16.88
CA MET A 153 -2.09 -1.14 17.16
C MET A 153 -1.56 -2.54 17.47
N ASN A 154 -0.64 -3.06 16.65
CA ASN A 154 -0.06 -4.39 16.85
C ASN A 154 0.81 -4.48 18.11
N ASP A 155 1.56 -3.42 18.42
CA ASP A 155 2.52 -3.44 19.53
C ASP A 155 1.85 -3.19 20.89
N PHE A 156 0.80 -2.37 20.93
CA PHE A 156 0.21 -1.91 22.20
C PHE A 156 -1.27 -2.22 22.35
N VAL A 157 -2.08 -1.99 21.31
CA VAL A 157 -3.54 -2.10 21.42
C VAL A 157 -3.99 -3.55 21.43
N ILE A 158 -3.54 -4.33 20.45
CA ILE A 158 -3.92 -5.74 20.28
C ILE A 158 -3.47 -6.59 21.47
N PRO A 159 -2.20 -6.56 21.92
CA PRO A 159 -1.76 -7.39 23.04
C PRO A 159 -2.52 -7.06 24.33
N ARG A 160 -2.78 -5.78 24.59
CA ARG A 160 -3.56 -5.35 25.76
C ARG A 160 -5.02 -5.82 25.68
N ALA A 161 -5.65 -5.71 24.51
CA ALA A 161 -7.02 -6.18 24.31
C ALA A 161 -7.12 -7.71 24.46
N LEU A 162 -6.14 -8.46 23.91
CA LEU A 162 -6.06 -9.91 24.04
C LEU A 162 -5.86 -10.34 25.51
N ALA A 163 -4.96 -9.67 26.24
CA ALA A 163 -4.75 -9.95 27.66
C ALA A 163 -6.03 -9.72 28.48
N ALA A 164 -6.71 -8.58 28.26
CA ALA A 164 -7.97 -8.28 28.93
C ALA A 164 -9.06 -9.33 28.61
N ALA A 165 -9.20 -9.72 27.34
CA ALA A 165 -10.17 -10.74 26.92
C ALA A 165 -9.87 -12.11 27.54
N ARG A 166 -8.59 -12.52 27.60
CA ARG A 166 -8.19 -13.77 28.27
C ARG A 166 -8.54 -13.74 29.76
N ASP A 167 -8.26 -12.63 30.44
CA ASP A 167 -8.54 -12.51 31.88
C ASP A 167 -10.06 -12.54 32.16
N GLU A 168 -10.89 -12.02 31.26
CA GLU A 168 -12.35 -12.17 31.32
C GLU A 168 -12.81 -13.60 31.10
N MET A 169 -12.26 -14.30 30.09
CA MET A 169 -12.60 -15.70 29.82
C MET A 169 -12.18 -16.62 30.98
N LEU A 170 -11.02 -16.35 31.59
CA LEU A 170 -10.55 -17.09 32.76
C LEU A 170 -11.52 -16.95 33.95
N LYS A 171 -12.08 -15.76 34.18
CA LYS A 171 -13.12 -15.55 35.21
C LYS A 171 -14.40 -16.36 34.94
N ALA A 172 -14.69 -16.62 33.67
CA ALA A 172 -15.78 -17.50 33.25
C ALA A 172 -15.41 -18.99 33.26
N GLY A 173 -14.21 -19.35 33.73
CA GLY A 173 -13.73 -20.74 33.82
C GLY A 173 -13.19 -21.31 32.50
N VAL A 174 -12.95 -20.47 31.49
CA VAL A 174 -12.41 -20.89 30.20
C VAL A 174 -10.96 -20.40 30.07
N GLU A 175 -10.01 -21.32 30.00
CA GLU A 175 -8.61 -21.00 29.80
C GLU A 175 -8.29 -20.90 28.30
N VAL A 176 -7.74 -19.76 27.88
CA VAL A 176 -7.33 -19.49 26.49
C VAL A 176 -5.83 -19.18 26.45
N LYS A 177 -5.10 -19.88 25.58
CA LYS A 177 -3.68 -19.62 25.31
C LYS A 177 -3.56 -18.64 24.13
N ILE A 178 -2.73 -17.60 24.28
CA ILE A 178 -2.46 -16.56 23.28
C ILE A 178 -0.95 -16.45 23.08
#